data_AF-A0AAJ1LYB4-F1
#
_entry.id   AF-A0AAJ1LYB4-F1
#
_cell.length_a   1.000
_cell.length_b   1.000
_cell.length_c   1.000
_cell.angle_alpha   90.00
_cell.angle_beta   90.00
_cell.angle_gamma   90.00
#
_symmetry.space_group_name_H-M   'P 1'
#
loop_
_entity.id
_entity.type
_entity.pdbx_description
1 polymer ?
#
loop_
_entity_poly.entity_id
_entity_poly.type
_entity_poly.pdbx_seq_one_letter_code
_entity_poly.pdbx_strand_id
1 'polypeptide(L)'
;MRSWISRLSWSIAAAAAEHDHGNELGRREAAVLLPLWGTVTVDGVRVESRIIWGGGEVVRVLRGVSTPISWRTAEREQSETTRIAELTVSHSGEVVVTGDWPDGALAPVAADSLSAVVGDGELAEWAMLDALEPFVRRQLHLVSMSIGTELGSSGAITLYSDPQFQNSVVDGLTIDRLAVSMLYGQIEEGRSIPPLTRNLLRKYASDASAVARVPLTTYLETNVRRQADGRIRSAIGDSSLGPRIRRVAATLRPDATPEEVLERCREIGISGTEALGIRRVREALTARLRVSSLVPTHAMPDADEDAPQLQVPDQRSDLAFEQIDTVDVVAGYQRRVGLQDPDELWLAWQLDVGDHQHIGRDEFHAAAAEACAPTATQGRR
;
A
#
# COMPACT_ATOMS: atom_id res chain seq x y z
N MET A 1 -7.26 0.17 -8.68
CA MET A 1 -6.47 1.11 -7.85
C MET A 1 -6.93 2.57 -7.90
N ARG A 2 -6.99 3.26 -9.05
CA ARG A 2 -7.42 4.68 -9.10
C ARG A 2 -8.84 4.92 -8.60
N SER A 3 -9.78 4.08 -9.01
CA SER A 3 -11.17 4.10 -8.51
C SER A 3 -11.21 3.98 -6.97
N TRP A 4 -10.41 3.08 -6.38
CA TRP A 4 -10.31 2.95 -4.92
C TRP A 4 -9.73 4.19 -4.25
N ILE A 5 -8.74 4.85 -4.85
CA ILE A 5 -8.19 6.11 -4.32
C ILE A 5 -9.20 7.25 -4.40
N SER A 6 -9.98 7.33 -5.48
CA SER A 6 -11.08 8.31 -5.58
C SER A 6 -12.09 8.10 -4.46
N ARG A 7 -12.56 6.87 -4.25
CA ARG A 7 -13.49 6.54 -3.16
C ARG A 7 -12.91 6.82 -1.77
N LEU A 8 -11.64 6.48 -1.54
CA LEU A 8 -10.97 6.80 -0.27
C LEU A 8 -10.84 8.31 -0.05
N SER A 9 -10.51 9.08 -1.10
CA SER A 9 -10.43 10.53 -1.03
C SER A 9 -11.80 11.15 -0.74
N TRP A 10 -12.86 10.65 -1.38
CA TRP A 10 -14.22 11.07 -1.12
C TRP A 10 -14.65 10.75 0.32
N SER A 11 -14.34 9.57 0.84
CA SER A 11 -14.65 9.21 2.22
C SER A 11 -13.93 10.11 3.23
N ILE A 12 -12.64 10.41 3.02
CA ILE A 12 -11.91 11.34 3.89
C ILE A 12 -12.53 12.74 3.87
N ALA A 13 -12.87 13.25 2.68
CA ALA A 13 -13.51 14.55 2.52
C ALA A 13 -14.93 14.58 3.10
N ALA A 14 -15.71 13.51 2.90
CA ALA A 14 -17.06 13.36 3.44
C ALA A 14 -17.04 13.31 4.98
N ALA A 15 -16.12 12.55 5.57
CA ALA A 15 -15.95 12.47 7.03
C ALA A 15 -15.59 13.84 7.64
N ALA A 16 -14.75 14.63 6.96
CA ALA A 16 -14.46 16.00 7.37
C ALA A 16 -15.72 16.89 7.26
N ALA A 17 -16.47 16.78 6.17
CA ALA A 17 -17.71 17.52 5.98
C ALA A 17 -18.81 17.15 6.99
N GLU A 18 -18.92 15.88 7.41
CA GLU A 18 -19.81 15.42 8.48
C GLU A 18 -19.44 16.04 9.82
N HIS A 19 -18.15 16.13 10.13
CA HIS A 19 -17.67 16.73 11.37
C HIS A 19 -18.03 18.21 11.46
N ASP A 20 -17.88 18.93 10.35
CA ASP A 20 -18.09 20.38 10.32
C ASP A 20 -19.57 20.78 10.22
N HIS A 21 -20.39 20.00 9.52
CA HIS A 21 -21.77 20.40 9.15
C HIS A 21 -22.85 19.40 9.60
N GLY A 22 -22.49 18.34 10.32
CA GLY A 22 -23.40 17.25 10.69
C GLY A 22 -23.67 16.28 9.54
N ASN A 23 -24.30 15.15 9.87
CA ASN A 23 -24.44 14.01 8.97
C ASN A 23 -25.64 14.12 7.99
N GLU A 24 -26.62 14.96 8.32
CA GLU A 24 -27.82 15.11 7.50
C GLU A 24 -27.58 16.10 6.36
N LEU A 25 -27.64 15.62 5.12
CA LEU A 25 -27.90 16.48 3.97
C LEU A 25 -29.38 16.84 4.02
N GLY A 26 -29.70 18.14 4.04
CA GLY A 26 -31.10 18.57 4.01
C GLY A 26 -31.78 18.06 2.74
N ARG A 27 -33.13 17.94 2.73
CA ARG A 27 -33.89 17.52 1.53
C ARG A 27 -33.62 18.35 0.26
N ARG A 28 -33.02 19.53 0.41
CA ARG A 28 -32.65 20.45 -0.68
C ARG A 28 -31.18 20.43 -1.03
N GLU A 29 -30.38 19.62 -0.35
CA GLU A 29 -28.95 19.50 -0.56
C GLU A 29 -28.61 18.17 -1.22
N ALA A 30 -27.45 18.12 -1.85
CA ALA A 30 -26.78 16.91 -2.30
C ALA A 30 -25.28 17.09 -2.06
N ALA A 31 -24.57 16.00 -1.78
CA ALA A 31 -23.13 15.98 -1.88
C ALA A 31 -22.74 15.61 -3.32
N VAL A 32 -21.82 16.36 -3.92
CA VAL A 32 -21.28 16.04 -5.24
C VAL A 32 -19.84 15.57 -5.07
N LEU A 33 -19.58 14.36 -5.55
CA LEU A 33 -18.28 13.71 -5.55
C LEU A 33 -17.55 14.08 -6.84
N LEU A 34 -16.43 14.79 -6.69
CA LEU A 34 -15.66 15.31 -7.80
C LEU A 34 -14.55 14.34 -8.21
N PRO A 35 -14.29 14.12 -9.51
CA PRO A 35 -13.26 13.19 -9.95
C PRO A 35 -11.86 13.68 -9.56
N LEU A 36 -10.98 12.74 -9.20
CA LEU A 36 -9.59 13.04 -8.88
C LEU A 36 -8.67 13.17 -10.09
N TRP A 37 -9.06 12.60 -11.23
CA TRP A 37 -8.18 12.40 -12.37
C TRP A 37 -8.81 12.98 -13.62
N GLY A 38 -7.97 13.61 -14.43
CA GLY A 38 -8.29 14.08 -15.77
C GLY A 38 -7.07 13.96 -16.67
N THR A 39 -7.15 14.55 -17.84
CA THR A 39 -6.09 14.60 -18.83
C THR A 39 -5.70 16.04 -19.12
N VAL A 40 -4.41 16.23 -19.38
CA VAL A 40 -3.77 17.50 -19.68
C VAL A 40 -2.86 17.29 -20.86
N THR A 41 -2.71 18.31 -21.69
CA THR A 41 -1.85 18.23 -22.87
C THR A 41 -0.56 18.99 -22.60
N VAL A 42 0.55 18.27 -22.46
CA VAL A 42 1.90 18.81 -22.28
C VAL A 42 2.68 18.59 -23.56
N ASP A 43 3.13 19.66 -24.21
CA ASP A 43 3.89 19.60 -25.47
C ASP A 43 3.21 18.73 -26.55
N GLY A 44 1.88 18.78 -26.62
CA GLY A 44 1.06 17.99 -27.55
C GLY A 44 0.81 16.54 -27.13
N VAL A 45 1.37 16.08 -26.00
CA VAL A 45 1.14 14.75 -25.45
C VAL A 45 0.07 14.82 -24.36
N ARG A 46 -0.96 13.98 -24.48
CA ARG A 46 -1.97 13.82 -23.43
C ARG A 46 -1.39 12.98 -22.30
N VAL A 47 -1.23 13.62 -21.15
CA VAL A 47 -0.79 12.99 -19.92
C VAL A 47 -1.93 13.04 -18.91
N GLU A 48 -2.06 12.01 -18.11
CA GLU A 48 -3.03 11.99 -17.03
C GLU A 48 -2.52 12.80 -15.84
N SER A 49 -3.39 13.60 -15.25
CA SER A 49 -3.03 14.47 -14.14
C SER A 49 -4.11 14.47 -13.06
N ARG A 50 -3.65 14.72 -11.83
CA ARG A 50 -4.54 14.87 -10.68
C ARG A 50 -5.20 16.24 -10.73
N ILE A 51 -6.51 16.27 -10.49
CA ILE A 51 -7.31 17.48 -10.37
C ILE A 51 -7.32 17.93 -8.91
N ILE A 52 -7.15 19.22 -8.69
CA ILE A 52 -7.24 19.88 -7.39
C ILE A 52 -8.45 20.81 -7.44
N TRP A 53 -9.46 20.52 -6.61
CA TRP A 53 -10.70 21.28 -6.53
C TRP A 53 -10.61 22.32 -5.41
N GLY A 54 -11.02 23.56 -5.68
CA GLY A 54 -10.93 24.67 -4.72
C GLY A 54 -11.85 24.55 -3.51
N GLY A 55 -12.90 23.71 -3.59
CA GLY A 55 -13.80 23.38 -2.49
C GLY A 55 -13.55 21.99 -1.85
N GLY A 56 -12.47 21.31 -2.23
CA GLY A 56 -12.25 19.90 -1.89
C GLY A 56 -12.98 18.94 -2.83
N GLU A 57 -12.78 17.64 -2.64
CA GLU A 57 -13.31 16.59 -3.53
C GLU A 57 -14.78 16.23 -3.31
N VAL A 58 -15.38 16.71 -2.22
CA VAL A 58 -16.80 16.54 -1.90
C VAL A 58 -17.39 17.93 -1.64
N VAL A 59 -18.33 18.35 -2.48
CA VAL A 59 -18.95 19.67 -2.40
C VAL A 59 -20.43 19.53 -2.10
N ARG A 60 -20.93 20.24 -1.09
CA ARG A 60 -22.37 20.34 -0.83
C ARG A 60 -22.99 21.38 -1.77
N VAL A 61 -24.03 20.99 -2.48
CA VAL A 61 -24.74 21.87 -3.42
C VAL A 61 -26.23 21.88 -3.12
N LEU A 62 -26.86 23.04 -3.34
CA LEU A 62 -28.31 23.17 -3.28
C LEU A 62 -28.92 22.69 -4.60
N ARG A 63 -29.92 21.81 -4.52
CA ARG A 63 -30.60 21.29 -5.71
C ARG A 63 -31.29 22.42 -6.47
N GLY A 64 -31.12 22.42 -7.78
CA GLY A 64 -31.62 23.45 -8.70
C GLY A 64 -30.84 24.76 -8.68
N VAL A 65 -29.75 24.87 -7.91
CA VAL A 65 -28.90 26.06 -7.85
C VAL A 65 -27.55 25.75 -8.52
N SER A 66 -27.14 26.61 -9.47
CA SER A 66 -25.80 26.53 -10.04
C SER A 66 -24.77 26.95 -9.00
N THR A 67 -23.80 26.07 -8.73
CA THR A 67 -22.72 26.26 -7.77
C THR A 67 -21.39 26.31 -8.53
N PRO A 68 -20.68 27.45 -8.54
CA PRO A 68 -19.38 27.54 -9.19
C PRO A 68 -18.34 26.76 -8.39
N ILE A 69 -17.54 25.95 -9.08
CA ILE A 69 -16.40 25.23 -8.52
C ILE A 69 -15.15 25.59 -9.29
N SER A 70 -14.08 25.89 -8.55
CA SER A 70 -12.78 26.12 -9.15
C SER A 70 -11.94 24.85 -9.17
N TRP A 71 -11.11 24.70 -10.18
CA TRP A 71 -10.16 23.59 -10.26
C TRP A 71 -8.88 23.97 -10.98
N ARG A 72 -7.86 23.15 -10.76
CA ARG A 72 -6.59 23.19 -11.46
C ARG A 72 -6.00 21.78 -11.55
N THR A 73 -5.08 21.56 -12.48
CA THR A 73 -4.29 20.33 -12.53
C THR A 73 -2.97 20.51 -11.79
N ALA A 74 -2.43 19.41 -11.29
CA ALA A 74 -1.28 19.45 -10.40
C ALA A 74 0.09 19.44 -11.13
N GLU A 75 0.14 19.92 -12.38
CA GLU A 75 1.33 19.78 -13.23
C GLU A 75 2.55 20.55 -12.71
N ARG A 76 3.73 20.02 -13.03
CA ARG A 76 5.01 20.63 -12.68
C ARG A 76 5.18 21.92 -13.47
N GLU A 77 5.16 23.04 -12.76
CA GLU A 77 5.73 24.34 -13.17
C GLU A 77 4.97 25.16 -14.22
N GLN A 78 3.78 24.75 -14.70
CA GLN A 78 2.95 25.61 -15.54
C GLN A 78 1.81 26.29 -14.76
N SER A 79 1.66 27.58 -15.05
CA SER A 79 0.88 28.59 -14.33
C SER A 79 -0.48 28.12 -13.79
N GLU A 80 -0.73 28.51 -12.53
CA GLU A 80 -1.92 28.34 -11.69
C GLU A 80 -3.20 28.95 -12.27
N THR A 81 -3.54 28.62 -13.52
CA THR A 81 -4.77 29.13 -14.12
C THR A 81 -5.93 28.38 -13.48
N THR A 82 -6.53 29.02 -12.49
CA THR A 82 -7.72 28.53 -11.82
C THR A 82 -8.87 28.58 -12.83
N ARG A 83 -9.37 27.42 -13.20
CA ARG A 83 -10.52 27.26 -14.11
C ARG A 83 -11.79 27.14 -13.28
N ILE A 84 -12.92 27.53 -13.88
CA ILE A 84 -14.22 27.51 -13.19
C ILE A 84 -15.19 26.67 -14.03
N ALA A 85 -15.78 25.68 -13.37
CA ALA A 85 -16.95 24.95 -13.84
C ALA A 85 -18.14 25.28 -12.94
N GLU A 86 -19.34 25.01 -13.43
CA GLU A 86 -20.59 25.19 -12.70
C GLU A 86 -21.29 23.84 -12.54
N LEU A 87 -21.71 23.54 -11.31
CA LEU A 87 -22.47 22.35 -10.99
C LEU A 87 -23.91 22.69 -10.66
N THR A 88 -24.85 22.00 -11.29
CA THR A 88 -26.26 22.05 -10.88
C THR A 88 -26.74 20.62 -10.63
N VAL A 89 -27.27 20.35 -9.44
CA VAL A 89 -27.89 19.05 -9.15
C VAL A 89 -29.40 19.17 -9.29
N SER A 90 -29.99 18.34 -10.13
CA SER A 90 -31.42 18.32 -10.34
C SER A 90 -32.15 17.75 -9.10
N HIS A 91 -33.48 17.93 -9.07
CA HIS A 91 -34.30 17.31 -8.03
C HIS A 91 -34.29 15.77 -8.09
N SER A 92 -33.99 15.18 -9.26
CA SER A 92 -33.81 13.74 -9.43
C SER A 92 -32.41 13.24 -9.07
N GLY A 93 -31.48 14.13 -8.71
CA GLY A 93 -30.09 13.78 -8.35
C GLY A 93 -29.12 13.74 -9.54
N GLU A 94 -29.56 14.14 -10.73
CA GLU A 94 -28.68 14.25 -11.89
C GLU A 94 -27.76 15.47 -11.74
N VAL A 95 -26.45 15.27 -11.92
CA VAL A 95 -25.47 16.36 -11.90
C VAL A 95 -25.26 16.87 -13.32
N VAL A 96 -25.61 18.14 -13.55
CA VAL A 96 -25.34 18.86 -14.79
C VAL A 96 -24.10 19.72 -14.58
N VAL A 97 -23.14 19.58 -15.49
CA VAL A 97 -21.90 20.35 -15.50
C VAL A 97 -21.92 21.32 -16.67
N THR A 98 -21.60 22.58 -16.42
CA THR A 98 -21.38 23.60 -17.46
C THR A 98 -20.03 24.31 -17.24
N GLY A 99 -19.51 24.96 -18.28
CA GLY A 99 -18.22 25.69 -18.20
C GLY A 99 -17.00 24.84 -18.56
N ASP A 100 -15.83 25.24 -18.04
CA ASP A 100 -14.53 24.63 -18.33
C ASP A 100 -14.34 23.40 -17.43
N TRP A 101 -14.82 22.23 -17.86
CA TRP A 101 -14.64 20.96 -17.16
C TRP A 101 -13.30 20.29 -17.56
N PRO A 102 -12.57 19.63 -16.64
CA PRO A 102 -11.29 19.02 -16.98
C PRO A 102 -11.45 17.93 -18.05
N ASP A 103 -10.66 18.03 -19.12
CA ASP A 103 -10.66 17.07 -20.22
C ASP A 103 -10.40 15.65 -19.70
N GLY A 104 -11.20 14.68 -20.14
CA GLY A 104 -11.02 13.27 -19.77
C GLY A 104 -11.33 12.93 -18.30
N ALA A 105 -11.80 13.90 -17.51
CA ALA A 105 -12.31 13.61 -16.17
C ALA A 105 -13.67 12.90 -16.23
N LEU A 106 -13.87 11.95 -15.33
CA LEU A 106 -15.17 11.28 -15.17
C LEU A 106 -16.26 12.30 -14.79
N ALA A 107 -17.52 11.99 -15.12
CA ALA A 107 -18.64 12.80 -14.66
C ALA A 107 -18.71 12.83 -13.12
N PRO A 108 -19.05 13.98 -12.51
CA PRO A 108 -19.26 14.05 -11.07
C PRO A 108 -20.49 13.22 -10.68
N VAL A 109 -20.47 12.69 -9.46
CA VAL A 109 -21.52 11.80 -8.95
C VAL A 109 -22.24 12.46 -7.78
N ALA A 110 -23.56 12.51 -7.79
CA ALA A 110 -24.34 12.94 -6.63
C ALA A 110 -24.45 11.80 -5.61
N ALA A 111 -24.32 12.15 -4.33
CA ALA A 111 -24.58 11.29 -3.20
C ALA A 111 -25.64 11.93 -2.30
N ASP A 112 -26.61 11.13 -1.89
CA ASP A 112 -27.71 11.55 -1.02
C ASP A 112 -27.36 11.43 0.48
N SER A 113 -26.23 10.81 0.81
CA SER A 113 -25.76 10.57 2.18
C SER A 113 -24.24 10.62 2.24
N LEU A 114 -23.68 11.43 3.16
CA LEU A 114 -22.25 11.45 3.42
C LEU A 114 -21.78 10.16 4.10
N SER A 115 -22.58 9.59 5.00
CA SER A 115 -22.21 8.36 5.70
C SER A 115 -22.09 7.16 4.77
N ALA A 116 -22.92 7.11 3.71
CA ALA A 116 -22.76 6.12 2.64
C ALA A 116 -21.42 6.30 1.90
N VAL A 117 -21.03 7.54 1.59
CA VAL A 117 -19.74 7.85 0.94
C VAL A 117 -18.56 7.48 1.85
N VAL A 118 -18.69 7.72 3.16
CA VAL A 118 -17.69 7.31 4.15
C VAL A 118 -17.53 5.79 4.13
N GLY A 119 -18.64 5.05 4.22
CA GLY A 119 -18.66 3.59 4.18
C GLY A 119 -18.08 3.00 2.88
N ASP A 120 -18.43 3.56 1.73
CA ASP A 120 -17.89 3.15 0.43
C ASP A 120 -16.37 3.32 0.34
N GLY A 121 -15.84 4.42 0.90
CA GLY A 121 -14.39 4.62 0.93
C GLY A 121 -13.67 3.77 1.97
N GLU A 122 -14.32 3.39 3.07
CA GLU A 122 -13.76 2.38 3.99
C GLU A 122 -13.66 1.01 3.31
N LEU A 123 -14.70 0.60 2.58
CA LEU A 123 -14.66 -0.63 1.77
C LEU A 123 -13.58 -0.57 0.69
N ALA A 124 -13.44 0.58 0.01
CA ALA A 124 -12.39 0.78 -0.98
C ALA A 124 -10.98 0.74 -0.36
N GLU A 125 -10.81 1.25 0.87
CA GLU A 125 -9.57 1.16 1.61
C GLU A 125 -9.21 -0.30 1.90
N TRP A 126 -10.16 -1.09 2.41
CA TRP A 126 -9.95 -2.52 2.68
C TRP A 126 -9.59 -3.29 1.42
N ALA A 127 -10.35 -3.12 0.33
CA ALA A 127 -10.05 -3.76 -0.95
C ALA A 127 -8.65 -3.38 -1.48
N MET A 128 -8.23 -2.14 -1.25
CA MET A 128 -6.90 -1.69 -1.67
C MET A 128 -5.79 -2.26 -0.80
N LEU A 129 -6.00 -2.41 0.52
CA LEU A 129 -5.03 -3.04 1.41
C LEU A 129 -4.83 -4.52 1.06
N ASP A 130 -5.93 -5.24 0.80
CA ASP A 130 -5.92 -6.63 0.36
C ASP A 130 -5.15 -6.78 -0.97
N ALA A 131 -5.48 -5.96 -1.97
CA ALA A 131 -4.78 -5.95 -3.25
C ALA A 131 -3.29 -5.55 -3.15
N LEU A 132 -2.88 -4.82 -2.11
CA LEU A 132 -1.49 -4.43 -1.87
C LEU A 132 -0.72 -5.45 -1.03
N GLU A 133 -1.38 -6.44 -0.44
CA GLU A 133 -0.71 -7.42 0.41
C GLU A 133 0.42 -8.18 -0.31
N PRO A 134 0.22 -8.73 -1.52
CA PRO A 134 1.29 -9.41 -2.25
C PRO A 134 2.46 -8.47 -2.56
N PHE A 135 2.16 -7.20 -2.85
CA PHE A 135 3.17 -6.17 -3.10
C PHE A 135 4.01 -5.89 -1.85
N VAL A 136 3.38 -5.72 -0.67
CA VAL A 136 4.08 -5.50 0.60
C VAL A 136 4.95 -6.71 0.96
N ARG A 137 4.43 -7.94 0.83
CA ARG A 137 5.19 -9.19 1.06
C ARG A 137 6.42 -9.26 0.15
N ARG A 138 6.25 -8.96 -1.15
CA ARG A 138 7.35 -8.91 -2.13
C ARG A 138 8.40 -7.88 -1.74
N GLN A 139 8.00 -6.66 -1.35
CA GLN A 139 8.94 -5.62 -0.93
C GLN A 139 9.72 -6.01 0.33
N LEU A 140 9.05 -6.63 1.31
CA LEU A 140 9.72 -7.17 2.50
C LEU A 140 10.75 -8.24 2.10
N HIS A 141 10.40 -9.17 1.21
CA HIS A 141 11.32 -10.19 0.75
C HIS A 141 12.56 -9.61 0.05
N LEU A 142 12.36 -8.68 -0.89
CA LEU A 142 13.44 -8.00 -1.61
C LEU A 142 14.37 -7.21 -0.67
N VAL A 143 13.79 -6.51 0.31
CA VAL A 143 14.55 -5.78 1.32
C VAL A 143 15.33 -6.75 2.22
N SER A 144 14.71 -7.86 2.61
CA SER A 144 15.35 -8.89 3.44
C SER A 144 16.61 -9.45 2.76
N MET A 145 16.51 -9.81 1.47
CA MET A 145 17.66 -10.24 0.68
C MET A 145 18.72 -9.15 0.52
N SER A 146 18.29 -7.91 0.29
CA SER A 146 19.19 -6.76 0.18
C SER A 146 19.98 -6.52 1.47
N ILE A 147 19.34 -6.66 2.63
CA ILE A 147 20.00 -6.54 3.94
C ILE A 147 20.94 -7.72 4.18
N GLY A 148 20.56 -8.94 3.79
CA GLY A 148 21.43 -10.12 3.87
C GLY A 148 22.72 -9.94 3.07
N THR A 149 22.58 -9.45 1.83
CA THR A 149 23.72 -9.12 0.96
C THR A 149 24.59 -8.03 1.57
N GLU A 150 24.00 -6.98 2.15
CA GLU A 150 24.73 -5.90 2.82
C GLU A 150 25.53 -6.43 4.03
N LEU A 151 24.90 -7.24 4.88
CA LEU A 151 25.52 -7.82 6.08
C LEU A 151 26.62 -8.83 5.72
N GLY A 152 26.44 -9.60 4.66
CA GLY A 152 27.45 -10.51 4.11
C GLY A 152 28.64 -9.78 3.49
N SER A 153 28.40 -8.68 2.77
CA SER A 153 29.44 -7.88 2.10
C SER A 153 30.23 -6.98 3.04
N SER A 154 29.68 -6.62 4.20
CA SER A 154 30.35 -5.77 5.20
C SER A 154 31.48 -6.49 5.98
N GLY A 155 31.89 -7.68 5.53
CA GLY A 155 32.94 -8.49 6.16
C GLY A 155 34.35 -7.95 5.93
N ALA A 156 34.82 -7.14 6.87
CA ALA A 156 36.25 -7.01 7.22
C ALA A 156 36.79 -8.27 7.96
N ILE A 157 35.95 -9.28 8.19
CA ILE A 157 36.34 -10.60 8.71
C ILE A 157 35.84 -11.64 7.70
N THR A 158 36.71 -11.96 6.76
CA THR A 158 36.57 -12.93 5.67
C THR A 158 36.63 -14.36 6.19
N LEU A 159 35.69 -14.72 7.07
CA LEU A 159 35.43 -16.12 7.40
C LEU A 159 34.00 -16.40 6.97
N TYR A 160 33.90 -17.15 5.88
CA TYR A 160 32.69 -17.66 5.26
C TYR A 160 31.84 -16.59 4.54
N SER A 161 31.97 -16.63 3.21
CA SER A 161 30.85 -16.45 2.28
C SER A 161 29.80 -17.52 2.60
N ASP A 162 29.12 -17.35 3.74
CA ASP A 162 28.14 -18.31 4.22
C ASP A 162 26.91 -18.21 3.31
N PRO A 163 26.53 -19.28 2.59
CA PRO A 163 25.37 -19.31 1.70
C PRO A 163 24.08 -18.85 2.39
N GLN A 164 24.03 -18.92 3.73
CA GLN A 164 22.92 -18.43 4.54
C GLN A 164 22.63 -16.93 4.36
N PHE A 165 23.62 -16.09 4.03
CA PHE A 165 23.42 -14.64 3.82
C PHE A 165 23.12 -14.24 2.37
N GLN A 166 23.14 -15.18 1.43
CA GLN A 166 22.54 -14.99 0.11
C GLN A 166 21.01 -15.12 0.15
N ASN A 167 20.49 -15.65 1.26
CA ASN A 167 19.07 -15.84 1.51
C ASN A 167 18.50 -14.72 2.40
N SER A 168 17.16 -14.61 2.43
CA SER A 168 16.42 -13.70 3.30
C SER A 168 16.91 -13.76 4.76
N VAL A 169 17.14 -12.60 5.41
CA VAL A 169 17.60 -12.51 6.81
C VAL A 169 16.52 -12.84 7.85
N VAL A 170 15.28 -13.01 7.39
CA VAL A 170 14.12 -13.43 8.20
C VAL A 170 13.36 -14.53 7.47
N ASP A 171 12.68 -15.39 8.23
CA ASP A 171 11.86 -16.47 7.68
C ASP A 171 10.54 -15.96 7.09
N GLY A 172 9.84 -16.82 6.34
CA GLY A 172 8.54 -16.47 5.72
C GLY A 172 7.48 -16.08 6.75
N LEU A 173 7.45 -16.73 7.92
CA LEU A 173 6.51 -16.41 8.98
C LEU A 173 6.72 -14.98 9.53
N THR A 174 7.98 -14.55 9.67
CA THR A 174 8.31 -13.18 10.08
C THR A 174 7.91 -12.19 8.99
N ILE A 175 8.14 -12.50 7.70
CA ILE A 175 7.68 -11.67 6.59
C ILE A 175 6.15 -11.47 6.66
N ASP A 176 5.40 -12.54 6.87
CA ASP A 176 3.94 -12.49 6.95
C ASP A 176 3.46 -11.65 8.14
N ARG A 177 4.06 -11.83 9.32
CA ARG A 177 3.77 -10.99 10.50
C ARG A 177 4.06 -9.52 10.25
N LEU A 178 5.20 -9.21 9.62
CA LEU A 178 5.57 -7.84 9.28
C LEU A 178 4.65 -7.23 8.22
N ALA A 179 4.21 -8.01 7.23
CA ALA A 179 3.26 -7.56 6.21
C ALA A 179 1.91 -7.17 6.85
N VAL A 180 1.36 -8.04 7.70
CA VAL A 180 0.13 -7.76 8.47
C VAL A 180 0.30 -6.51 9.33
N SER A 181 1.43 -6.38 10.05
CA SER A 181 1.76 -5.21 10.87
C SER A 181 1.82 -3.91 10.04
N MET A 182 2.39 -3.97 8.83
CA MET A 182 2.49 -2.80 7.95
C MET A 182 1.14 -2.38 7.37
N LEU A 183 0.28 -3.33 7.03
CA LEU A 183 -1.04 -3.07 6.43
C LEU A 183 -2.07 -2.63 7.47
N TYR A 184 -2.17 -3.38 8.57
CA TYR A 184 -3.28 -3.28 9.52
C TYR A 184 -2.87 -2.72 10.89
N GLY A 185 -1.56 -2.62 11.14
CA GLY A 185 -1.05 -2.25 12.46
C GLY A 185 -1.14 -3.43 13.42
N GLN A 186 -0.52 -3.30 14.58
CA GLN A 186 -0.51 -4.33 15.63
C GLN A 186 -0.46 -3.68 17.00
N ILE A 187 -0.86 -4.42 18.03
CA ILE A 187 -0.64 -4.03 19.42
C ILE A 187 0.44 -4.95 19.97
N GLU A 188 1.63 -4.41 20.22
CA GLU A 188 2.76 -5.14 20.82
C GLU A 188 3.05 -4.56 22.20
N GLU A 189 3.03 -5.40 23.24
CA GLU A 189 3.38 -4.99 24.61
C GLU A 189 2.63 -3.74 25.11
N GLY A 190 1.35 -3.60 24.72
CA GLY A 190 0.51 -2.45 25.06
C GLY A 190 0.79 -1.18 24.24
N ARG A 191 1.71 -1.23 23.28
CA ARG A 191 1.98 -0.14 22.32
C ARG A 191 1.28 -0.42 21.00
N SER A 192 0.51 0.56 20.53
CA SER A 192 -0.09 0.52 19.20
C SER A 192 0.97 0.86 18.14
N ILE A 193 1.21 -0.09 17.26
CA ILE A 193 2.02 0.04 16.07
C ILE A 193 1.09 0.51 14.94
N PRO A 194 1.31 1.71 14.39
CA PRO A 194 0.41 2.26 13.39
C PRO A 194 0.48 1.48 12.06
N PRO A 195 -0.64 1.36 11.33
CA PRO A 195 -0.69 0.74 10.01
C PRO A 195 -0.01 1.64 8.98
N LEU A 196 1.27 1.39 8.75
CA LEU A 196 2.12 2.29 7.97
C LEU A 196 1.66 2.41 6.50
N THR A 197 1.28 1.30 5.86
CA THR A 197 0.79 1.30 4.47
C THR A 197 -0.57 1.98 4.36
N ARG A 198 -1.49 1.70 5.29
CA ARG A 198 -2.80 2.39 5.36
C ARG A 198 -2.64 3.90 5.51
N ASN A 199 -1.73 4.34 6.39
CA ASN A 199 -1.46 5.76 6.59
C ASN A 199 -0.85 6.43 5.34
N LEU A 200 -0.01 5.70 4.58
CA LEU A 200 0.49 6.19 3.29
C LEU A 200 -0.64 6.38 2.29
N LEU A 201 -1.58 5.44 2.20
CA LEU A 201 -2.72 5.51 1.30
C LEU A 201 -3.64 6.68 1.66
N ARG A 202 -3.99 6.83 2.94
CA ARG A 202 -4.77 7.97 3.42
C ARG A 202 -4.07 9.29 3.12
N LYS A 203 -2.76 9.38 3.40
CA LYS A 203 -1.98 10.57 3.05
C LYS A 203 -1.97 10.85 1.55
N TYR A 204 -1.85 9.81 0.72
CA TYR A 204 -1.90 9.94 -0.74
C TYR A 204 -3.26 10.43 -1.23
N ALA A 205 -4.33 9.92 -0.63
CA ALA A 205 -5.69 10.31 -0.94
C ALA A 205 -5.98 11.75 -0.49
N SER A 206 -5.57 12.15 0.71
CA SER A 206 -5.90 13.45 1.31
C SER A 206 -5.00 14.62 0.86
N ASP A 207 -3.72 14.39 0.58
CA ASP A 207 -2.76 15.46 0.32
C ASP A 207 -2.48 15.61 -1.18
N ALA A 208 -3.40 16.28 -1.87
CA ALA A 208 -3.26 16.54 -3.31
C ALA A 208 -1.95 17.28 -3.65
N SER A 209 -1.40 18.08 -2.74
CA SER A 209 -0.23 18.93 -2.96
C SER A 209 1.11 18.18 -2.87
N ALA A 210 1.27 17.29 -1.87
CA ALA A 210 2.49 16.50 -1.73
C ALA A 210 2.58 15.36 -2.76
N VAL A 211 1.43 14.96 -3.30
CA VAL A 211 1.26 13.77 -4.13
C VAL A 211 1.27 14.07 -5.63
N ALA A 212 0.86 15.28 -6.00
CA ALA A 212 0.88 15.81 -7.37
C ALA A 212 2.13 15.48 -8.18
N ARG A 213 3.28 15.38 -7.51
CA ARG A 213 4.60 15.33 -8.13
C ARG A 213 5.13 13.92 -8.37
N VAL A 214 4.48 12.88 -7.84
CA VAL A 214 4.99 11.49 -7.89
C VAL A 214 3.85 10.53 -8.26
N PRO A 215 4.01 9.73 -9.34
CA PRO A 215 3.06 8.67 -9.67
C PRO A 215 2.82 7.74 -8.47
N LEU A 216 1.58 7.29 -8.30
CA LEU A 216 1.19 6.43 -7.18
C LEU A 216 2.11 5.22 -7.00
N THR A 217 2.44 4.53 -8.09
CA THR A 217 3.30 3.34 -8.07
C THR A 217 4.67 3.66 -7.49
N THR A 218 5.33 4.71 -8.00
CA THR A 218 6.62 5.19 -7.48
C THR A 218 6.53 5.64 -6.03
N TYR A 219 5.43 6.31 -5.65
CA TYR A 219 5.19 6.74 -4.28
C TYR A 219 5.08 5.55 -3.33
N LEU A 220 4.26 4.56 -3.67
CA LEU A 220 4.06 3.35 -2.87
C LEU A 220 5.34 2.52 -2.79
N GLU A 221 6.00 2.26 -3.91
CA GLU A 221 7.26 1.50 -3.94
C GLU A 221 8.32 2.13 -3.04
N THR A 222 8.57 3.43 -3.20
CA THR A 222 9.59 4.13 -2.41
C THR A 222 9.27 4.09 -0.93
N ASN A 223 8.02 4.36 -0.55
CA ASN A 223 7.65 4.46 0.87
C ASN A 223 7.47 3.10 1.53
N VAL A 224 6.85 2.12 0.87
CA VAL A 224 6.71 0.75 1.38
C VAL A 224 8.07 0.10 1.52
N ARG A 225 8.97 0.24 0.55
CA ARG A 225 10.34 -0.29 0.64
C ARG A 225 11.11 0.33 1.80
N ARG A 226 11.01 1.64 2.00
CA ARG A 226 11.64 2.33 3.14
C ARG A 226 11.10 1.82 4.49
N GLN A 227 9.79 1.60 4.58
CA GLN A 227 9.17 1.06 5.79
C GLN A 227 9.57 -0.40 6.04
N ALA A 228 9.60 -1.21 4.98
CA ALA A 228 10.08 -2.59 5.03
C ALA A 228 11.53 -2.68 5.53
N ASP A 229 12.44 -1.80 5.06
CA ASP A 229 13.83 -1.74 5.55
C ASP A 229 13.88 -1.48 7.05
N GLY A 230 13.15 -0.46 7.52
CA GLY A 230 13.07 -0.17 8.96
C GLY A 230 12.52 -1.33 9.78
N ARG A 231 11.50 -2.04 9.27
CA ARG A 231 10.86 -3.17 9.96
C ARG A 231 11.76 -4.39 10.04
N ILE A 232 12.38 -4.78 8.94
CA ILE A 232 13.26 -5.94 8.91
C ILE A 232 14.49 -5.68 9.77
N ARG A 233 15.10 -4.49 9.68
CA ARG A 233 16.22 -4.12 10.56
C ARG A 233 15.83 -4.18 12.03
N SER A 234 14.69 -3.61 12.39
CA SER A 234 14.19 -3.70 13.76
C SER A 234 13.98 -5.15 14.22
N ALA A 235 13.43 -6.01 13.35
CA ALA A 235 13.17 -7.42 13.66
C ALA A 235 14.47 -8.21 13.93
N ILE A 236 15.56 -7.91 13.21
CA ILE A 236 16.88 -8.53 13.43
C ILE A 236 17.72 -7.79 14.49
N GLY A 237 17.17 -6.73 15.09
CA GLY A 237 17.87 -5.88 16.06
C GLY A 237 19.02 -5.06 15.47
N ASP A 238 18.98 -4.77 14.16
CA ASP A 238 19.88 -3.82 13.49
C ASP A 238 19.33 -2.39 13.65
N SER A 239 20.21 -1.47 14.06
CA SER A 239 19.80 -0.07 14.21
C SER A 239 19.56 0.59 12.86
N SER A 240 18.73 1.65 12.80
CA SER A 240 18.54 2.47 11.59
C SER A 240 19.84 3.10 11.07
N LEU A 241 20.83 3.29 11.95
CA LEU A 241 22.16 3.79 11.61
C LEU A 241 23.13 2.68 11.19
N GLY A 242 22.70 1.41 11.26
CA GLY A 242 23.51 0.22 11.01
C GLY A 242 24.33 0.28 9.73
N PRO A 243 23.71 0.57 8.56
CA PRO A 243 24.45 0.66 7.29
C PRO A 243 25.51 1.76 7.26
N ARG A 244 25.30 2.86 7.97
CA ARG A 244 26.27 3.96 8.06
C ARG A 244 27.42 3.56 8.97
N ILE A 245 27.11 2.98 10.13
CA ILE A 245 28.11 2.50 11.10
C ILE A 245 29.01 1.42 10.47
N ARG A 246 28.42 0.44 9.78
CA ARG A 246 29.18 -0.62 9.08
C ARG A 246 30.07 -0.07 7.97
N ARG A 247 29.59 0.90 7.18
CA ARG A 247 30.42 1.60 6.19
C ARG A 247 31.63 2.29 6.81
N VAL A 248 31.46 2.90 7.98
CA VAL A 248 32.59 3.50 8.71
C VAL A 248 33.54 2.44 9.23
N ALA A 249 33.03 1.40 9.87
CA ALA A 249 33.84 0.30 10.36
C ALA A 249 34.67 -0.33 9.23
N ALA A 250 34.11 -0.45 8.02
CA ALA A 250 34.82 -0.94 6.84
C ALA A 250 35.96 -0.01 6.35
N THR A 251 35.96 1.27 6.72
CA THR A 251 37.08 2.19 6.46
C THR A 251 38.19 2.13 7.51
N LEU A 252 37.90 1.50 8.66
CA LEU A 252 38.85 1.32 9.74
C LEU A 252 39.56 -0.03 9.60
N ARG A 253 40.55 -0.25 10.46
CA ARG A 253 41.25 -1.53 10.56
C ARG A 253 40.27 -2.66 10.96
N PRO A 254 40.46 -3.91 10.49
CA PRO A 254 39.55 -5.02 10.79
C PRO A 254 39.36 -5.33 12.28
N ASP A 255 40.33 -4.99 13.12
CA ASP A 255 40.34 -5.16 14.57
C ASP A 255 39.86 -3.90 15.33
N ALA A 256 39.27 -2.92 14.62
CA ALA A 256 38.78 -1.70 15.24
C ALA A 256 37.71 -2.00 16.29
N THR A 257 37.90 -1.44 17.48
CA THR A 257 36.97 -1.57 18.59
C THR A 257 35.68 -0.78 18.33
N PRO A 258 34.53 -1.17 18.91
CA PRO A 258 33.29 -0.40 18.81
C PRO A 258 33.44 1.06 19.25
N GLU A 259 34.35 1.34 20.20
CA GLU A 259 34.68 2.67 20.68
C GLU A 259 35.41 3.51 19.61
N GLU A 260 36.37 2.92 18.88
CA GLU A 260 37.05 3.57 17.74
C GLU A 260 36.07 3.84 16.58
N VAL A 261 35.17 2.90 16.28
CA VAL A 261 34.12 3.08 15.28
C VAL A 261 33.17 4.22 15.69
N LEU A 262 32.78 4.27 16.96
CA LEU A 262 31.92 5.33 17.50
C LEU A 262 32.57 6.70 17.36
N GLU A 263 33.84 6.81 17.73
CA GLU A 263 34.57 8.07 17.63
C GLU A 263 34.68 8.53 16.18
N ARG A 264 35.05 7.61 15.27
CA ARG A 264 35.08 7.92 13.84
C ARG A 264 33.71 8.36 13.30
N CYS A 265 32.63 7.73 13.76
CA CYS A 265 31.27 8.13 13.40
C CYS A 265 30.92 9.54 13.88
N ARG A 266 31.41 9.96 15.06
CA ARG A 266 31.22 11.32 15.58
C ARG A 266 32.01 12.34 14.78
N GLU A 267 33.27 12.05 14.47
CA GLU A 267 34.14 12.92 13.67
C GLU A 267 33.52 13.30 12.32
N ILE A 268 32.88 12.34 11.65
CA ILE A 268 32.26 12.54 10.32
C ILE A 268 30.77 12.93 10.41
N GLY A 269 30.24 13.18 11.61
CA GLY A 269 28.88 13.66 11.81
C GLY A 269 27.78 12.65 11.47
N ILE A 270 27.95 11.36 11.78
CA ILE A 270 26.89 10.35 11.58
C ILE A 270 25.69 10.53 12.52
N SER A 271 25.79 11.40 13.52
CA SER A 271 24.67 11.81 14.37
C SER A 271 23.51 12.35 13.54
N GLY A 272 22.42 11.57 13.43
CA GLY A 272 21.13 12.07 12.97
C GLY A 272 20.42 12.86 14.06
N THR A 273 19.09 12.93 14.00
CA THR A 273 18.24 13.46 15.08
C THR A 273 18.31 12.67 16.39
N GLU A 274 18.89 11.46 16.38
CA GLU A 274 19.03 10.59 17.55
C GLU A 274 20.49 10.52 18.03
N ALA A 275 20.67 10.46 19.36
CA ALA A 275 21.98 10.36 19.98
C ALA A 275 22.71 9.05 19.57
N LEU A 276 23.89 9.20 18.98
CA LEU A 276 24.78 8.08 18.64
C LEU A 276 25.52 7.61 19.91
N GLY A 277 25.22 6.40 20.35
CA GLY A 277 25.82 5.78 21.54
C GLY A 277 26.45 4.42 21.25
N ILE A 278 27.34 3.97 22.16
CA ILE A 278 28.09 2.72 22.02
C ILE A 278 27.19 1.49 21.84
N ARG A 279 26.01 1.49 22.48
CA ARG A 279 25.01 0.42 22.33
C ARG A 279 24.61 0.20 20.87
N ARG A 280 24.29 1.29 20.15
CA ARG A 280 23.87 1.23 18.74
C ARG A 280 24.98 0.79 17.81
N VAL A 281 26.22 1.21 18.12
CA VAL A 281 27.40 0.74 17.38
C VAL A 281 27.57 -0.77 17.57
N ARG A 282 27.48 -1.27 18.80
CA ARG A 282 27.53 -2.71 19.06
C ARG A 282 26.39 -3.47 18.37
N GLU A 283 25.16 -2.96 18.41
CA GLU A 283 24.01 -3.56 17.69
C GLU A 283 24.27 -3.64 16.18
N ALA A 284 24.73 -2.54 15.57
CA ALA A 284 25.05 -2.49 14.15
C ALA A 284 26.16 -3.47 13.71
N LEU A 285 27.19 -3.64 14.54
CA LEU A 285 28.32 -4.54 14.26
C LEU A 285 27.99 -6.01 14.56
N THR A 286 27.05 -6.27 15.47
CA THR A 286 26.65 -7.64 15.86
C THR A 286 25.36 -8.13 15.19
N ALA A 287 24.67 -7.29 14.41
CA ALA A 287 23.44 -7.66 13.71
C ALA A 287 23.56 -8.96 12.91
N ARG A 288 24.70 -9.19 12.23
CA ARG A 288 24.99 -10.43 11.50
C ARG A 288 24.89 -11.68 12.38
N LEU A 289 25.40 -11.63 13.60
CA LEU A 289 25.38 -12.76 14.54
C LEU A 289 23.97 -13.11 15.02
N ARG A 290 23.08 -12.11 15.07
CA ARG A 290 21.67 -12.31 15.46
C ARG A 290 20.86 -12.96 14.35
N VAL A 291 21.15 -12.61 13.09
CA VAL A 291 20.53 -13.26 11.92
C VAL A 291 20.82 -14.76 11.91
N SER A 292 22.07 -15.17 12.17
CA SER A 292 22.43 -16.60 12.26
C SER A 292 21.69 -17.37 13.35
N SER A 293 21.16 -16.69 14.37
CA SER A 293 20.32 -17.32 15.43
C SER A 293 18.82 -17.34 15.12
N LEU A 294 18.37 -16.54 14.15
CA LEU A 294 16.96 -16.36 13.79
C LEU A 294 16.54 -17.25 12.62
N VAL A 295 17.47 -17.68 11.77
CA VAL A 295 17.20 -18.63 10.69
C VAL A 295 17.38 -20.04 11.27
N PRO A 296 16.32 -20.85 11.42
CA PRO A 296 16.49 -22.26 11.73
C PRO A 296 17.34 -22.86 10.63
N THR A 297 18.43 -23.52 10.99
CA THR A 297 19.21 -24.33 10.05
C THR A 297 18.29 -25.46 9.58
N HIS A 298 17.51 -25.24 8.52
CA HIS A 298 16.96 -26.35 7.76
C HIS A 298 18.17 -27.05 7.17
N ALA A 299 18.62 -28.10 7.86
CA ALA A 299 19.41 -29.14 7.24
C ALA A 299 18.64 -29.55 5.99
N MET A 300 19.16 -29.15 4.83
CA MET A 300 18.71 -29.69 3.56
C MET A 300 18.72 -31.21 3.70
N PRO A 301 17.59 -31.91 3.45
CA PRO A 301 17.70 -33.33 3.17
C PRO A 301 18.64 -33.45 1.98
N ASP A 302 19.57 -34.40 2.06
CA ASP A 302 20.53 -34.67 1.00
C ASP A 302 19.82 -34.68 -0.36
N ALA A 303 20.47 -34.02 -1.33
CA ALA A 303 19.96 -33.80 -2.66
C ALA A 303 19.54 -35.12 -3.32
N ASP A 304 18.22 -35.33 -3.44
CA ASP A 304 17.69 -36.09 -4.57
C ASP A 304 17.65 -35.13 -5.77
N GLU A 305 18.48 -35.47 -6.76
CA GLU A 305 18.62 -34.83 -8.06
C GLU A 305 17.28 -34.84 -8.80
N ASP A 306 16.43 -33.82 -8.65
CA ASP A 306 15.38 -33.44 -9.62
C ASP A 306 14.63 -32.14 -9.21
N ALA A 307 15.35 -31.10 -8.76
CA ALA A 307 14.75 -29.78 -8.54
C ALA A 307 14.83 -28.93 -9.84
N PRO A 308 13.70 -28.46 -10.40
CA PRO A 308 13.71 -27.65 -11.61
C PRO A 308 14.39 -26.30 -11.34
N GLN A 309 15.36 -25.94 -12.19
CA GLN A 309 16.05 -24.65 -12.14
C GLN A 309 15.02 -23.51 -12.22
N LEU A 310 14.96 -22.68 -11.17
CA LEU A 310 14.22 -21.42 -11.19
C LEU A 310 14.88 -20.50 -12.22
N GLN A 311 14.31 -20.42 -13.42
CA GLN A 311 14.65 -19.39 -14.38
C GLN A 311 14.14 -18.05 -13.84
N VAL A 312 15.07 -17.14 -13.57
CA VAL A 312 14.78 -15.73 -13.34
C VAL A 312 14.29 -15.15 -14.68
N PRO A 313 13.02 -14.70 -14.81
CA PRO A 313 12.55 -14.15 -16.07
C PRO A 313 13.24 -12.82 -16.36
N ASP A 314 13.61 -12.65 -17.63
CA ASP A 314 14.25 -11.46 -18.16
C ASP A 314 13.39 -10.20 -17.97
N GLN A 315 14.04 -9.10 -17.64
CA GLN A 315 13.42 -7.82 -17.37
C GLN A 315 12.97 -7.16 -18.66
N ARG A 316 11.68 -7.19 -18.96
CA ARG A 316 10.93 -6.12 -19.64
C ARG A 316 9.45 -6.50 -19.76
N SER A 317 8.59 -5.63 -19.26
CA SER A 317 7.19 -5.47 -19.67
C SER A 317 6.33 -6.73 -19.62
N ASP A 318 5.69 -6.97 -18.48
CA ASP A 318 4.26 -7.28 -18.37
C ASP A 318 3.94 -7.58 -16.90
N LEU A 319 3.09 -6.76 -16.29
CA LEU A 319 2.48 -7.07 -15.00
C LEU A 319 1.45 -8.19 -15.26
N ALA A 320 1.92 -9.42 -15.37
CA ALA A 320 1.07 -10.59 -15.25
C ALA A 320 0.59 -10.65 -13.79
N PHE A 321 -0.63 -10.16 -13.57
CA PHE A 321 -1.37 -10.43 -12.34
C PHE A 321 -1.47 -11.95 -12.22
N GLU A 322 -0.93 -12.52 -11.14
CA GLU A 322 -1.13 -13.93 -10.79
C GLU A 322 -2.64 -14.20 -10.82
N GLN A 323 -3.05 -15.29 -11.47
CA GLN A 323 -4.44 -15.75 -11.47
C GLN A 323 -4.86 -15.94 -10.02
N ILE A 324 -5.72 -15.04 -9.55
CA ILE A 324 -6.33 -15.14 -8.23
C ILE A 324 -7.24 -16.38 -8.27
N ASP A 325 -7.06 -17.30 -7.33
CA ASP A 325 -7.88 -18.50 -7.25
C ASP A 325 -9.35 -18.12 -6.97
N THR A 326 -10.23 -18.41 -7.94
CA THR A 326 -11.66 -18.11 -7.87
C THR A 326 -12.29 -18.77 -6.64
N VAL A 327 -11.79 -19.93 -6.18
CA VAL A 327 -12.29 -20.61 -4.97
C VAL A 327 -12.03 -19.79 -3.71
N ASP A 328 -10.83 -19.24 -3.55
CA ASP A 328 -10.46 -18.42 -2.39
C ASP A 328 -11.25 -17.11 -2.34
N VAL A 329 -11.46 -16.50 -3.52
CA VAL A 329 -12.26 -15.27 -3.67
C VAL A 329 -13.71 -15.51 -3.27
N VAL A 330 -14.32 -16.58 -3.77
CA VAL A 330 -15.71 -16.92 -3.47
C VAL A 330 -15.87 -17.36 -2.01
N ALA A 331 -14.94 -18.15 -1.47
CA ALA A 331 -14.94 -18.54 -0.05
C ALA A 331 -14.74 -17.35 0.90
N GLY A 332 -13.89 -16.39 0.54
CA GLY A 332 -13.73 -15.13 1.27
C GLY A 332 -15.01 -14.29 1.27
N TYR A 333 -15.64 -14.17 0.11
CA TYR A 333 -16.92 -13.48 -0.04
C TYR A 333 -18.05 -14.14 0.75
N GLN A 334 -18.15 -15.47 0.67
CA GLN A 334 -19.13 -16.27 1.39
C GLN A 334 -19.05 -16.08 2.91
N ARG A 335 -17.82 -16.12 3.47
CA ARG A 335 -17.59 -15.83 4.89
C ARG A 335 -18.01 -14.42 5.29
N ARG A 336 -17.89 -13.45 4.38
CA ARG A 336 -18.22 -12.05 4.61
C ARG A 336 -19.73 -11.79 4.64
N VAL A 337 -20.48 -12.36 3.70
CA VAL A 337 -21.94 -12.13 3.58
C VAL A 337 -22.78 -13.14 4.36
N GLY A 338 -22.19 -14.26 4.76
CA GLY A 338 -22.87 -15.28 5.57
C GLY A 338 -23.95 -16.09 4.82
N LEU A 339 -24.00 -15.97 3.48
CA LEU A 339 -24.90 -16.73 2.63
C LEU A 339 -24.28 -18.09 2.29
N GLN A 340 -25.10 -19.14 2.20
CA GLN A 340 -24.64 -20.48 1.82
C GLN A 340 -25.26 -20.99 0.53
N ASP A 341 -26.37 -20.39 0.10
CA ASP A 341 -26.98 -20.71 -1.18
C ASP A 341 -26.17 -20.07 -2.33
N PRO A 342 -25.67 -20.86 -3.30
CA PRO A 342 -24.85 -20.34 -4.39
C PRO A 342 -25.56 -19.32 -5.29
N ASP A 343 -26.89 -19.42 -5.47
CA ASP A 343 -27.66 -18.48 -6.28
C ASP A 343 -27.84 -17.14 -5.54
N GLU A 344 -28.13 -17.16 -4.23
CA GLU A 344 -28.17 -15.95 -3.40
C GLU A 344 -26.79 -15.29 -3.29
N LEU A 345 -25.73 -16.10 -3.17
CA LEU A 345 -24.35 -15.63 -3.13
C LEU A 345 -23.93 -14.98 -4.45
N TRP A 346 -24.30 -15.59 -5.59
CA TRP A 346 -24.04 -15.05 -6.91
C TRP A 346 -24.77 -13.73 -7.15
N LEU A 347 -26.03 -13.63 -6.72
CA LEU A 347 -26.81 -12.40 -6.86
C LEU A 347 -26.21 -11.27 -6.02
N ALA A 348 -25.81 -11.57 -4.78
CA ALA A 348 -25.10 -10.63 -3.92
C ALA A 348 -23.76 -10.20 -4.53
N TRP A 349 -23.00 -11.14 -5.09
CA TRP A 349 -21.73 -10.88 -5.76
C TRP A 349 -21.89 -9.97 -6.98
N GLN A 350 -22.89 -10.21 -7.83
CA GLN A 350 -23.18 -9.35 -8.98
C GLN A 350 -23.57 -7.93 -8.57
N LEU A 351 -24.31 -7.79 -7.47
CA LEU A 351 -24.70 -6.49 -6.93
C LEU A 351 -23.51 -5.74 -6.31
N ASP A 352 -22.55 -6.45 -5.69
CA ASP A 352 -21.40 -5.86 -4.99
C ASP A 352 -20.21 -5.55 -5.93
N VAL A 353 -19.97 -6.39 -6.93
CA VAL A 353 -18.79 -6.33 -7.81
C VAL A 353 -19.11 -5.78 -9.21
N GLY A 354 -20.37 -5.85 -9.66
CA GLY A 354 -20.79 -5.49 -11.02
C GLY A 354 -20.16 -6.37 -12.11
N ASP A 355 -20.35 -6.02 -13.39
CA ASP A 355 -19.76 -6.71 -14.56
C ASP A 355 -18.22 -6.56 -14.69
N HIS A 356 -17.52 -6.20 -13.61
CA HIS A 356 -16.12 -5.79 -13.63
C HIS A 356 -15.12 -6.89 -13.26
N GLN A 357 -15.58 -8.12 -12.99
CA GLN A 357 -14.74 -9.30 -12.87
C GLN A 357 -15.16 -10.40 -13.86
N HIS A 358 -14.17 -11.06 -14.47
CA HIS A 358 -14.35 -12.10 -15.50
C HIS A 358 -14.73 -13.49 -14.93
N ILE A 359 -15.33 -13.58 -13.74
CA ILE A 359 -15.78 -14.87 -13.20
C ILE A 359 -17.16 -15.16 -13.79
N GLY A 360 -17.24 -16.19 -14.63
CA GLY A 360 -18.52 -16.63 -15.21
C GLY A 360 -19.43 -17.21 -14.13
N ARG A 361 -20.76 -17.16 -14.33
CA ARG A 361 -21.72 -17.73 -13.38
C ARG A 361 -21.38 -19.19 -13.04
N ASP A 362 -21.13 -20.02 -14.05
CA ASP A 362 -20.85 -21.44 -13.84
C ASP A 362 -19.55 -21.66 -13.04
N GLU A 363 -18.54 -20.83 -13.28
CA GLU A 363 -17.26 -20.83 -12.58
C GLU A 363 -17.43 -20.41 -11.11
N PHE A 364 -18.25 -19.39 -10.86
CA PHE A 364 -18.60 -18.94 -9.51
C PHE A 364 -19.37 -20.01 -8.74
N HIS A 365 -20.36 -20.65 -9.36
CA HIS A 365 -21.15 -21.70 -8.73
C HIS A 365 -20.29 -22.93 -8.40
N ALA A 366 -19.33 -23.29 -9.27
CA ALA A 366 -18.36 -24.34 -8.99
C ALA A 366 -17.50 -24.00 -7.76
N ALA A 367 -16.96 -22.78 -7.72
CA ALA A 367 -16.16 -22.28 -6.59
C ALA A 367 -16.96 -22.20 -5.27
N ALA A 368 -18.23 -21.78 -5.32
CA ALA A 368 -19.11 -21.72 -4.16
C ALA A 368 -19.44 -23.11 -3.62
N ALA A 369 -19.68 -24.08 -4.50
CA ALA A 369 -19.93 -25.47 -4.13
C ALA A 369 -18.70 -26.11 -3.47
N GLU A 370 -17.51 -25.82 -4.00
CA GLU A 370 -16.24 -26.28 -3.43
C GLU A 370 -15.96 -25.66 -2.06
N ALA A 371 -16.24 -24.36 -1.89
CA ALA A 371 -16.12 -23.66 -0.61
C ALA A 371 -17.10 -24.19 0.47
N CYS A 372 -18.24 -24.74 0.07
CA CYS A 372 -19.25 -25.33 0.95
C CYS A 372 -19.01 -26.80 1.30
N ALA A 373 -18.09 -27.49 0.63
CA ALA A 373 -17.85 -28.90 0.89
C ALA A 373 -17.36 -29.05 2.34
N PRO A 374 -18.04 -29.85 3.19
CA PRO A 374 -17.57 -30.08 4.55
C PRO A 374 -16.19 -30.67 4.45
N THR A 375 -15.21 -30.02 5.08
CA THR A 375 -13.81 -30.43 5.08
C THR A 375 -13.77 -31.85 5.64
N ALA A 376 -13.75 -32.84 4.74
CA ALA A 376 -13.68 -34.23 5.12
C ALA A 376 -12.41 -34.38 5.94
N THR A 377 -12.61 -34.74 7.20
CA THR A 377 -11.55 -34.90 8.19
C THR A 377 -10.41 -35.69 7.57
N GLN A 378 -9.29 -35.01 7.30
CA GLN A 378 -8.03 -35.64 6.93
C GLN A 378 -7.50 -36.34 8.19
N GLY A 379 -8.12 -37.47 8.51
CA GLY A 379 -7.66 -38.41 9.50
C GLY A 379 -6.55 -39.26 8.88
N ARG A 380 -5.33 -39.11 9.42
CA ARG A 380 -4.23 -40.09 9.46
C ARG A 380 -4.10 -41.06 8.28
N ARG A 381 -2.97 -40.95 7.57
CA ARG A 381 -1.89 -41.94 7.72
C ARG A 381 -0.56 -41.25 7.83
#